data_AF-A0A248YM16-F1
#
_entry.id   AF-A0A248YM16-F1
#
_cell.length_a   1.000
_cell.length_b   1.000
_cell.length_c   1.000
_cell.angle_alpha   90.00
_cell.angle_beta   90.00
_cell.angle_gamma   90.00
#
_symmetry.space_group_name_H-M   'P 1'
#
loop_
_entity.id
_entity.type
_entity.pdbx_description
1 polymer ?
#
loop_
_entity_poly.entity_id
_entity_poly.type
_entity_poly.pdbx_seq_one_letter_code
_entity_poly.pdbx_strand_id
1 'polypeptide(L)'
;MMTPWDARFAELLHDVLPKLPEMTGDTCLRSHGLDSLATVELLLLLEETYEVSVPDQLLTTENFSTPAALWAMIEQVRGGPVPAGSAAGQPGPVEPTAGGR
;
A
#
# COMPACT_ATOMS: atom_id res chain seq x y z
N MET A 1 5.33 0.10 25.29
CA MET A 1 5.67 -0.84 24.21
C MET A 1 6.07 -0.01 23.00
N MET A 2 7.23 -0.26 22.40
CA MET A 2 7.69 0.48 21.22
C MET A 2 6.96 -0.10 20.01
N THR A 3 5.90 0.57 19.57
CA THR A 3 5.28 0.27 18.28
C THR A 3 6.31 0.50 17.19
N PRO A 4 6.61 -0.49 16.32
CA PRO A 4 7.61 -0.33 15.28
C PRO A 4 7.14 0.56 14.12
N TRP A 5 5.85 0.92 14.08
CA TRP A 5 5.23 1.76 13.05
C TRP A 5 5.04 3.22 13.48
N ASP A 6 4.93 4.08 12.48
CA ASP A 6 4.78 5.53 12.64
C ASP A 6 3.32 5.97 12.84
N ALA A 7 3.12 7.22 13.27
CA ALA A 7 1.79 7.75 13.55
C ALA A 7 0.89 7.76 12.29
N ARG A 8 1.46 8.11 11.13
CA ARG A 8 0.75 8.11 9.84
C ARG A 8 0.17 6.74 9.50
N PHE A 9 0.92 5.68 9.74
CA PHE A 9 0.45 4.32 9.52
C PHE A 9 -0.80 4.02 10.34
N ALA A 10 -0.79 4.43 11.61
CA ALA A 10 -1.93 4.23 12.49
C ALA A 10 -3.16 5.04 12.05
N GLU A 11 -2.96 6.26 11.57
CA GLU A 11 -4.04 7.09 11.03
C GLU A 11 -4.67 6.46 9.78
N LEU A 12 -3.86 5.98 8.83
CA LEU A 12 -4.37 5.30 7.63
C LEU A 12 -5.20 4.06 7.98
N LEU A 13 -4.76 3.26 8.95
CA LEU A 13 -5.53 2.10 9.40
C LEU A 13 -6.84 2.51 10.09
N HIS A 14 -6.85 3.60 10.85
CA HIS A 14 -8.08 4.13 11.46
C HIS A 14 -9.06 4.72 10.44
N ASP A 15 -8.55 5.31 9.37
CA ASP A 15 -9.37 5.87 8.28
C ASP A 15 -10.15 4.76 7.57
N VAL A 16 -9.44 3.68 7.20
CA VAL A 16 -10.03 2.52 6.53
C VAL A 16 -10.86 1.64 7.50
N LEU A 17 -10.39 1.49 8.74
CA LEU A 17 -11.00 0.65 9.77
C LEU A 17 -11.39 1.49 11.00
N PRO A 18 -12.49 2.27 10.94
CA PRO A 18 -12.91 3.12 12.06
C PRO A 18 -13.37 2.34 13.30
N LYS A 19 -13.57 1.02 13.18
CA LYS A 19 -13.90 0.10 14.27
C LYS A 19 -12.69 -0.59 14.87
N LEU A 20 -11.49 -0.31 14.35
CA LEU A 20 -10.26 -0.89 14.86
C LEU A 20 -10.04 -0.37 16.29
N PRO A 21 -9.81 -1.25 17.27
CA PRO A 21 -9.44 -0.83 18.61
C PRO A 21 -7.99 -0.31 18.62
N GLU A 22 -7.39 -0.21 19.80
CA GLU A 22 -5.97 0.10 19.92
C GLU A 22 -5.13 -0.86 19.05
N MET A 23 -4.31 -0.28 18.15
CA MET A 23 -3.49 -1.05 17.23
C MET A 23 -2.40 -1.79 17.99
N THR A 24 -2.53 -3.12 18.07
CA THR A 24 -1.49 -4.00 18.63
C THR A 24 -0.93 -4.90 17.54
N GLY A 25 0.32 -5.35 17.70
CA GLY A 25 1.02 -6.13 16.66
C GLY A 25 0.30 -7.43 16.26
N ASP A 26 -0.46 -8.00 17.20
CA ASP A 26 -1.23 -9.24 17.04
C ASP A 26 -2.70 -9.01 16.67
N THR A 27 -3.12 -7.75 16.45
CA THR A 27 -4.51 -7.42 16.10
C THR A 27 -4.85 -7.96 14.71
N CYS A 28 -5.92 -8.76 14.62
CA CYS A 28 -6.40 -9.30 13.35
C CYS A 28 -7.22 -8.25 12.57
N LEU A 29 -6.60 -7.53 11.64
CA LEU A 29 -7.26 -6.48 10.84
C LEU A 29 -8.47 -7.02 10.08
N ARG A 30 -8.39 -8.25 9.56
CA ARG A 30 -9.50 -8.89 8.84
C ARG A 30 -10.74 -9.09 9.71
N SER A 31 -10.54 -9.37 11.00
CA SER A 31 -11.65 -9.49 11.95
C SER A 31 -12.34 -8.15 12.24
N HIS A 32 -11.68 -7.03 11.89
CA HIS A 32 -12.18 -5.67 12.10
C HIS A 32 -12.73 -5.01 10.83
N GLY A 33 -12.82 -5.73 9.71
CA GLY A 33 -13.41 -5.23 8.45
C GLY A 33 -12.41 -4.96 7.33
N LEU A 34 -11.17 -5.48 7.43
CA LEU A 34 -10.23 -5.45 6.31
C LEU A 34 -10.65 -6.48 5.24
N ASP A 35 -11.59 -6.08 4.40
CA ASP A 35 -12.08 -6.82 3.25
C ASP A 35 -11.26 -6.53 1.98
N SER A 36 -11.59 -7.17 0.84
CA SER A 36 -10.87 -6.96 -0.43
C SER A 36 -10.82 -5.48 -0.87
N LEU A 37 -11.91 -4.73 -0.70
CA LEU A 37 -11.96 -3.32 -1.08
C LEU A 37 -11.10 -2.46 -0.14
N ALA A 38 -11.27 -2.67 1.17
CA ALA A 38 -10.49 -1.99 2.20
C ALA A 38 -8.98 -2.29 2.08
N THR A 39 -8.62 -3.51 1.67
CA THR A 39 -7.23 -3.90 1.41
C THR A 39 -6.64 -3.10 0.25
N VAL A 40 -7.39 -2.96 -0.85
CA VAL A 40 -6.93 -2.20 -2.03
C VAL A 40 -6.85 -0.69 -1.71
N GLU A 41 -7.80 -0.15 -0.97
CA GLU A 41 -7.78 1.25 -0.52
C GLU A 41 -6.60 1.52 0.42
N LEU A 42 -6.40 0.67 1.43
CA LEU A 42 -5.27 0.76 2.35
C LEU A 42 -3.95 0.66 1.58
N LEU A 43 -3.85 -0.24 0.60
CA LEU A 43 -2.67 -0.39 -0.23
C LEU A 43 -2.34 0.91 -0.97
N LEU A 44 -3.33 1.50 -1.66
CA LEU A 44 -3.16 2.74 -2.40
C LEU A 44 -2.70 3.88 -1.48
N LEU A 45 -3.34 4.03 -0.31
CA LEU A 45 -2.97 5.03 0.68
C LEU A 45 -1.53 4.85 1.19
N LEU A 46 -1.09 3.60 1.39
CA LEU A 46 0.27 3.31 1.82
C LEU A 46 1.29 3.61 0.72
N GLU A 47 1.02 3.22 -0.52
CA GLU A 47 1.88 3.51 -1.66
C GLU A 47 2.02 5.01 -1.90
N GLU A 48 0.93 5.78 -1.83
CA GLU A 48 0.95 7.23 -1.94
C GLU A 48 1.63 7.92 -0.75
N THR A 49 1.40 7.44 0.48
CA THR A 49 1.94 8.08 1.70
C THR A 49 3.44 7.82 1.88
N TYR A 50 3.90 6.63 1.54
CA TYR A 50 5.30 6.21 1.71
C TYR A 50 6.11 6.24 0.41
N GLU A 51 5.49 6.63 -0.70
CA GLU A 51 6.10 6.66 -2.04
C GLU A 51 6.76 5.30 -2.40
N VAL A 52 6.07 4.21 -2.05
CA VAL A 52 6.52 2.83 -2.30
C VAL A 52 5.62 2.14 -3.32
N SER A 53 6.12 1.08 -3.95
CA SER A 53 5.31 0.18 -4.77
C SER A 53 5.32 -1.22 -4.18
N VAL A 54 4.16 -1.70 -3.76
CA VAL A 54 4.02 -3.01 -3.12
C VAL A 54 3.74 -4.06 -4.19
N PRO A 55 4.67 -5.01 -4.44
CA PRO A 55 4.45 -6.05 -5.45
C PRO A 55 3.33 -7.00 -5.06
N ASP A 56 2.61 -7.53 -6.05
CA ASP A 56 1.49 -8.45 -5.88
C ASP A 56 1.87 -9.73 -5.10
N GLN A 57 3.13 -10.17 -5.22
CA GLN A 57 3.67 -11.29 -4.45
C GLN A 57 3.64 -11.08 -2.93
N LEU A 58 3.68 -9.83 -2.47
CA LEU A 58 3.57 -9.50 -1.05
C LEU A 58 2.13 -9.30 -0.61
N LEU A 59 1.17 -9.23 -1.55
CA LEU A 59 -0.25 -9.03 -1.26
C LEU A 59 -0.93 -10.31 -0.76
N THR A 60 -0.40 -10.87 0.31
CA THR A 60 -0.88 -12.12 0.89
C THR A 60 -1.79 -11.86 2.08
N THR A 61 -2.73 -12.77 2.23
CA THR A 61 -3.67 -12.82 3.36
C THR A 61 -2.98 -12.78 4.73
N GLU A 62 -1.76 -13.31 4.84
CA GLU A 62 -0.95 -13.27 6.07
C GLU A 62 -0.38 -11.87 6.34
N ASN A 63 0.18 -11.22 5.32
CA ASN A 63 0.76 -9.89 5.49
C ASN A 63 -0.30 -8.81 5.78
N PHE A 64 -1.53 -9.01 5.28
CA PHE A 64 -2.68 -8.17 5.63
C PHE A 64 -3.43 -8.64 6.88
N SER A 65 -2.98 -9.72 7.53
CA SER A 65 -3.69 -10.25 8.69
C SER A 65 -3.48 -9.38 9.93
N THR A 66 -2.28 -8.83 10.12
CA THR A 66 -1.92 -8.04 11.30
C THR A 66 -1.14 -6.78 10.93
N PRO A 67 -1.25 -5.70 11.72
CA PRO A 67 -0.54 -4.45 11.44
C PRO A 67 0.98 -4.63 11.52
N ALA A 68 1.49 -5.55 12.35
CA ALA A 68 2.92 -5.84 12.41
C ALA A 68 3.45 -6.45 11.10
N ALA A 69 2.71 -7.39 10.51
CA ALA A 69 3.10 -8.01 9.25
C ALA A 69 3.03 -7.00 8.09
N LEU A 70 1.99 -6.15 8.11
CA LEU A 70 1.78 -5.12 7.11
C LEU A 70 2.88 -4.05 7.16
N TRP A 71 3.26 -3.61 8.37
CA TRP A 71 4.38 -2.69 8.54
C TRP A 71 5.72 -3.30 8.12
N ALA A 72 5.97 -4.58 8.48
CA ALA A 72 7.18 -5.28 8.04
C ALA A 72 7.27 -5.41 6.52
N MET A 73 6.14 -5.53 5.81
CA MET A 73 6.10 -5.49 4.35
C MET A 73 6.57 -4.13 3.82
N ILE A 74 6.04 -3.03 4.35
CA ILE A 74 6.43 -1.68 3.94
C ILE A 74 7.92 -1.43 4.21
N GLU A 75 8.42 -1.86 5.37
CA GLU A 75 9.84 -1.80 5.74
C GLU A 75 10.76 -2.55 4.76
N GLN A 76 10.31 -3.70 4.26
CA GLN A 76 11.06 -4.46 3.26
C GLN A 76 11.11 -3.74 1.91
N VAL A 77 9.98 -3.16 1.48
CA VAL A 77 9.90 -2.46 0.19
C VAL A 77 10.71 -1.16 0.23
N ARG A 78 10.63 -0.37 1.32
CA ARG A 78 11.41 0.87 1.48
C ARG A 78 12.91 0.63 1.69
N GLY A 79 13.28 -0.53 2.23
CA GLY A 79 14.68 -0.91 2.51
C GLY A 79 15.38 -1.65 1.36
N GLY A 80 14.63 -2.09 0.34
CA GLY A 80 15.19 -2.72 -0.85
C GLY A 80 15.75 -1.68 -1.83
N PRO A 81 16.83 -1.98 -2.57
CA PRO A 81 17.33 -1.09 -3.61
C PRO A 81 16.23 -0.90 -4.66
N VAL A 82 15.68 0.31 -4.74
CA VAL A 82 14.76 0.75 -5.79
C VAL A 82 15.45 0.53 -7.14
N PRO A 83 15.06 -0.43 -8.00
CA PRO A 83 15.48 -0.36 -9.38
C PRO A 83 14.71 0.82 -9.99
N ALA A 84 15.43 1.90 -10.30
CA ALA A 84 14.94 2.99 -11.10
C ALA A 84 14.40 2.43 -12.43
N GLY A 85 13.09 2.33 -12.57
CA GLY A 85 12.50 1.84 -13.81
C GLY A 85 11.06 1.38 -13.66
N SER A 86 10.13 2.30 -13.43
CA SER A 86 8.76 2.25 -13.97
C SER A 86 8.00 3.56 -13.71
N ALA A 87 8.63 4.69 -14.00
CA ALA A 87 7.88 5.83 -14.53
C ALA A 87 7.65 5.53 -16.01
N ALA A 88 6.72 4.61 -16.30
CA ALA A 88 6.25 4.38 -17.65
C ALA A 88 5.43 5.62 -18.06
N GLY A 89 6.14 6.59 -18.64
CA GLY A 89 5.53 7.57 -19.49
C GLY A 89 4.75 6.85 -20.59
N GLN A 90 3.46 7.10 -20.64
CA GLN A 90 2.72 7.05 -21.89
C GLN A 90 2.49 8.49 -22.37
N PRO A 91 3.39 9.08 -23.17
CA PRO A 91 2.92 9.89 -24.27
C PRO A 91 2.45 8.92 -25.34
N GLY A 92 1.13 8.72 -25.46
CA GLY A 92 0.57 8.13 -26.67
C GLY A 92 1.07 8.94 -27.88
N PRO A 93 1.55 8.31 -28.96
CA PRO A 93 1.89 9.06 -30.16
C PRO A 93 0.60 9.72 -30.68
N VAL A 94 0.58 11.05 -30.71
CA VAL A 94 -0.43 11.78 -31.48
C VAL A 94 -0.18 11.40 -32.95
N GLU A 95 -1.15 10.76 -33.59
CA GLU A 95 -1.07 10.50 -35.03
C GLU A 95 -0.97 11.84 -35.76
N PRO A 96 0.06 12.06 -36.60
CA PRO A 96 0.01 13.17 -37.55
C PRO A 96 -0.97 12.77 -38.66
N THR A 97 -2.17 13.36 -38.67
CA THR A 97 -3.02 13.38 -39.86
C THR A 97 -2.30 14.21 -40.92
N ALA A 98 -1.49 13.53 -41.74
CA ALA A 98 -0.94 14.02 -42.98
C ALA A 98 -1.65 13.27 -44.11
N GLY A 99 -2.66 13.92 -44.69
CA GLY A 99 -3.41 13.42 -45.84
C GLY A 99 -3.98 14.60 -46.62
N GLY A 100 -3.12 15.27 -47.38
CA GLY A 100 -3.54 16.27 -48.35
C GLY A 100 -4.06 15.62 -49.63
N ARG A 101 -5.22 16.06 -50.10
CA ARG A 101 -5.41 16.76 -51.38
C ARG A 101 -6.87 17.16 -51.53
#